data_AF-A0A7S0XDM7-F1
#
_entry.id   AF-A0A7S0XDM7-F1
#
_cell.length_a   1.000
_cell.length_b   1.000
_cell.length_c   1.000
_cell.angle_alpha   90.00
_cell.angle_beta   90.00
_cell.angle_gamma   90.00
#
_symmetry.space_group_name_H-M   'P 1'
#
loop_
_entity.id
_entity.type
_entity.pdbx_description
1 polymer ?
#
loop_
_entity_poly.entity_id
_entity_poly.type
_entity_poly.pdbx_seq_one_letter_code
_entity_poly.pdbx_strand_id
1 'polypeptide(L)'
;MAETNQFLDARQAELLQLQREYRHMELNRRAYSEETQALLRKQQQNIDKLRKDNDTLRNDIAVLMRGTSKPLSLGQQEEIQKLHEQIQKYVYAIDTEKNNIQVMEEQVDIMKQKILHQRRNMGGVNSTRDNQYMIEKQIKILENRLEKALIKFNEAVAQNKTYRDKIDDLRRERVVFENIYRKMEKELYEKKKKMAEIIEVSNQSYEQRDTYQMEISAIEQANRKEQEDFEEQMVELSRLLDTELALPPPNRIKNTLKSKSTTDINRNDTSKLNSSMMSSSTTNLDQSVVIVDTIGTIERVQNFEEAFNKIKESTGISDVDDLVNIFIKNEDHNFSLFNYVNEQNNEIEKVEEQIQMLREEEQKFTQESGEDAQQHKQILKELENKLALTESMAEKYENRCQDLQRTIEGLKQSIQSLIEKIDIKEENVSDITITESNMLNYLSLIEQYSNSYIEEYAEMKKYLSSNTIAVSNVDSMISLLGTGPKSKMQQDYIHVNPPKLDDYNSDDDDDDGDEETRPLTLEELKMKTLNRLQKKGQGIVKTNKRRKNSGPKK
;
A
#
# COMPACT_ATOMS: atom_id res chain seq x y z
N MET A 1 124.48 21.82 153.35
CA MET A 1 124.79 22.83 152.31
C MET A 1 124.05 22.41 151.05
N ALA A 2 123.22 23.33 150.52
CA ALA A 2 122.55 23.35 149.21
C ALA A 2 121.87 22.06 148.73
N GLU A 3 120.55 21.92 148.96
CA GLU A 3 119.54 21.32 148.02
C GLU A 3 118.15 21.08 148.66
N THR A 4 117.98 21.29 149.98
CA THR A 4 116.68 21.11 150.67
C THR A 4 115.64 22.22 150.43
N ASN A 5 115.94 23.23 149.62
CA ASN A 5 115.06 24.40 149.39
C ASN A 5 114.26 24.38 148.08
N GLN A 6 114.30 23.29 147.29
CA GLN A 6 113.58 23.21 146.00
C GLN A 6 112.29 22.37 146.03
N PHE A 7 112.03 21.62 147.12
CA PHE A 7 110.86 20.73 147.23
C PHE A 7 109.60 21.36 147.86
N LEU A 8 109.71 22.52 148.53
CA LEU A 8 108.54 23.19 149.13
C LEU A 8 107.73 24.05 148.13
N ASP A 9 108.37 24.55 147.07
CA ASP A 9 107.76 25.51 146.14
C ASP A 9 106.82 24.83 145.11
N ALA A 10 107.15 23.62 144.68
CA ALA A 10 106.32 22.84 143.75
C ALA A 10 104.96 22.41 144.33
N ARG A 11 104.90 22.15 145.64
CA ARG A 11 103.69 21.63 146.31
C ARG A 11 102.65 22.71 146.61
N GLN A 12 103.08 23.97 146.75
CA GLN A 12 102.16 25.12 146.90
C GLN A 12 101.53 25.53 145.56
N ALA A 13 102.27 25.43 144.46
CA ALA A 13 101.75 25.70 143.12
C ALA A 13 100.64 24.70 142.73
N GLU A 14 100.82 23.41 143.05
CA GLU A 14 99.83 22.36 142.77
C GLU A 14 98.53 22.54 143.57
N LEU A 15 98.62 22.97 144.84
CA LEU A 15 97.44 23.21 145.68
C LEU A 15 96.60 24.39 145.17
N LEU A 16 97.23 25.47 144.72
CA LEU A 16 96.53 26.62 144.12
C LEU A 16 95.84 26.28 142.80
N GLN A 17 96.44 25.41 141.99
CA GLN A 17 95.83 24.93 140.75
C GLN A 17 94.60 24.07 141.03
N LEU A 18 94.70 23.15 142.00
CA LEU A 18 93.58 22.30 142.42
C LEU A 18 92.43 23.11 143.04
N GLN A 19 92.75 24.19 143.78
CA GLN A 19 91.74 25.07 144.38
C GLN A 19 91.00 25.92 143.31
N ARG A 20 91.70 26.34 142.24
CA ARG A 20 91.05 26.97 141.08
C ARG A 20 90.16 26.00 140.32
N GLU A 21 90.61 24.76 140.14
CA GLU A 21 89.85 23.75 139.42
C GLU A 21 88.59 23.33 140.19
N TYR A 22 88.68 23.18 141.52
CA TYR A 22 87.52 22.94 142.38
C TYR A 22 86.49 24.10 142.30
N ARG A 23 86.96 25.35 142.30
CA ARG A 23 86.07 26.52 142.18
C ARG A 23 85.37 26.58 140.82
N HIS A 24 86.07 26.22 139.74
CA HIS A 24 85.47 26.10 138.41
C HIS A 24 84.45 24.97 138.34
N MET A 25 84.74 23.80 138.92
CA MET A 25 83.77 22.70 138.98
C MET A 25 82.54 23.04 139.81
N GLU A 26 82.69 23.75 140.93
CA GLU A 26 81.57 24.16 141.78
C GLU A 26 80.70 25.22 141.09
N LEU A 27 81.31 26.16 140.37
CA LEU A 27 80.60 27.11 139.50
C LEU A 27 79.85 26.39 138.36
N ASN A 28 80.47 25.42 137.69
CA ASN A 28 79.82 24.65 136.65
C ASN A 28 78.68 23.80 137.22
N ARG A 29 78.86 23.15 138.37
CA ARG A 29 77.77 22.38 139.02
C ARG A 29 76.59 23.28 139.38
N ARG A 30 76.85 24.50 139.84
CA ARG A 30 75.81 25.49 140.15
C ARG A 30 75.13 26.01 138.88
N ALA A 31 75.88 26.29 137.83
CA ALA A 31 75.34 26.72 136.54
C ALA A 31 74.46 25.64 135.90
N TYR A 32 74.89 24.37 135.90
CA TYR A 32 74.08 23.25 135.38
C TYR A 32 72.82 23.02 136.22
N SER A 33 72.90 23.14 137.54
CA SER A 33 71.73 23.07 138.44
C SER A 33 70.73 24.21 138.16
N GLU A 34 71.24 25.42 137.93
CA GLU A 34 70.40 26.59 137.67
C GLU A 34 69.77 26.52 136.27
N GLU A 35 70.52 26.06 135.27
CA GLU A 35 70.02 25.84 133.91
C GLU A 35 68.98 24.71 133.85
N THR A 36 69.20 23.59 134.56
CA THR A 36 68.19 22.51 134.65
C THR A 36 66.94 22.95 135.40
N GLN A 37 67.05 23.73 136.48
CA GLN A 37 65.88 24.30 137.16
C GLN A 37 65.15 25.34 136.30
N ALA A 38 65.88 26.16 135.53
CA ALA A 38 65.27 27.09 134.58
C ALA A 38 64.53 26.35 133.45
N LEU A 39 65.11 25.26 132.94
CA LEU A 39 64.47 24.39 131.95
C LEU A 39 63.21 23.75 132.52
N LEU A 40 63.26 23.21 133.73
CA LEU A 40 62.09 22.63 134.42
C LEU A 40 60.99 23.65 134.64
N ARG A 41 61.31 24.89 135.06
CA ARG A 41 60.32 25.97 135.19
C ARG A 41 59.68 26.31 133.84
N LYS A 42 60.47 26.35 132.76
CA LYS A 42 59.98 26.63 131.41
C LYS A 42 59.09 25.49 130.88
N GLN A 43 59.46 24.24 131.15
CA GLN A 43 58.64 23.07 130.83
C GLN A 43 57.32 23.07 131.61
N GLN A 44 57.34 23.40 132.91
CA GLN A 44 56.14 23.50 133.72
C GLN A 44 55.18 24.60 133.21
N GLN A 45 55.71 25.78 132.88
CA GLN A 45 54.92 26.86 132.30
C GLN A 45 54.29 26.48 130.95
N ASN A 46 55.01 25.72 130.12
CA ASN A 46 54.47 25.22 128.86
C ASN A 46 53.35 24.19 129.08
N ILE A 47 53.50 23.28 130.06
CA ILE A 47 52.45 22.32 130.42
C ILE A 47 51.20 23.05 130.91
N ASP A 48 51.34 24.07 131.75
CA ASP A 48 50.19 24.83 132.26
C ASP A 48 49.49 25.64 131.17
N LYS A 49 50.24 26.19 130.20
CA LYS A 49 49.66 26.80 128.99
C LYS A 49 48.87 25.78 128.18
N LEU A 50 49.46 24.62 127.87
CA LEU A 50 48.79 23.57 127.11
C LEU A 50 47.54 23.04 127.82
N ARG A 51 47.53 22.99 129.15
CA ARG A 51 46.32 22.62 129.92
C ARG A 51 45.21 23.64 129.77
N LYS A 52 45.52 24.94 129.91
CA LYS A 52 44.54 26.01 129.68
C LYS A 52 43.99 26.01 128.26
N ASP A 53 44.85 25.80 127.27
CA ASP A 53 44.44 25.72 125.86
C ASP A 53 43.56 24.47 125.59
N ASN A 54 43.81 23.36 126.30
CA ASN A 54 42.94 22.19 126.20
C ASN A 54 41.56 22.45 126.81
N ASP A 55 41.50 23.14 127.94
CA ASP A 55 40.25 23.47 128.61
C ASP A 55 39.42 24.47 127.80
N THR A 56 40.05 25.47 127.16
CA THR A 56 39.35 26.39 126.25
C THR A 56 38.80 25.66 125.04
N LEU A 57 39.59 24.80 124.38
CA LEU A 57 39.14 24.02 123.23
C LEU A 57 37.98 23.07 123.59
N ARG A 58 38.01 22.46 124.79
CA ARG A 58 36.90 21.63 125.27
C ARG A 58 35.62 22.44 125.47
N ASN A 59 35.73 23.65 126.01
CA ASN A 59 34.58 24.55 126.16
C ASN A 59 34.04 25.00 124.80
N ASP A 60 34.90 25.33 123.84
CA ASP A 60 34.50 25.74 122.50
C ASP A 60 33.79 24.62 121.75
N ILE A 61 34.27 23.38 121.86
CA ILE A 61 33.60 22.19 121.30
C ILE A 61 32.21 22.00 121.93
N ALA A 62 32.08 22.18 123.24
CA ALA A 62 30.79 22.04 123.93
C ALA A 62 29.76 23.08 123.47
N VAL A 63 30.20 24.32 123.20
CA VAL A 63 29.34 25.38 122.68
C VAL A 63 28.94 25.11 121.23
N LEU A 64 29.88 24.69 120.37
CA LEU A 64 29.59 24.35 118.98
C LEU A 64 28.61 23.19 118.86
N MET A 65 28.76 22.13 119.67
CA MET A 65 27.85 20.98 119.67
C MET A 65 26.43 21.35 120.13
N ARG A 66 26.28 22.34 121.04
CA ARG A 66 24.95 22.89 121.38
C ARG A 66 24.37 23.81 120.29
N GLY A 67 25.22 24.52 119.55
CA GLY A 67 24.81 25.46 118.51
C GLY A 67 24.40 24.80 117.19
N THR A 68 25.05 23.70 116.81
CA THR A 68 24.83 23.01 115.53
C THR A 68 23.61 22.08 115.53
N SER A 69 23.15 21.64 116.70
CA SER A 69 21.96 20.79 116.84
C SER A 69 20.71 21.58 117.25
N LYS A 70 20.43 22.70 116.57
CA LYS A 70 19.07 23.23 116.56
C LYS A 70 18.28 22.44 115.52
N PRO A 71 17.39 21.50 115.89
CA PRO A 71 16.47 20.91 114.93
C PRO A 71 15.67 22.06 114.29
N LEU A 72 15.52 22.03 112.96
CA LEU A 72 14.65 22.98 112.26
C LEU A 72 13.28 22.99 112.95
N SER A 73 12.69 24.18 113.07
CA SER A 73 11.36 24.32 113.67
C SER A 73 10.36 23.43 112.92
N LEU A 74 9.56 22.65 113.64
CA LEU A 74 8.63 21.67 113.06
C LEU A 74 7.73 22.30 111.99
N GLY A 75 7.32 23.56 112.17
CA GLY A 75 6.53 24.31 111.17
C GLY A 75 7.29 24.65 109.88
N GLN A 76 8.60 24.94 109.96
CA GLN A 76 9.44 25.12 108.77
C GLN A 76 9.64 23.80 108.03
N GLN A 77 9.70 22.68 108.76
CA GLN A 77 9.80 21.35 108.16
C GLN A 77 8.49 20.95 107.45
N GLU A 78 7.33 21.27 108.01
CA GLU A 78 6.03 21.08 107.36
C GLU A 78 5.85 21.96 106.11
N GLU A 79 6.30 23.22 106.15
CA GLU A 79 6.26 24.11 104.98
C GLU A 79 7.18 23.61 103.86
N ILE A 80 8.39 23.15 104.19
CA ILE A 80 9.31 22.51 103.24
C ILE A 80 8.68 21.24 102.64
N GLN A 81 7.97 20.43 103.43
CA GLN A 81 7.26 19.26 102.93
C GLN A 81 6.13 19.62 101.96
N LYS A 82 5.33 20.65 102.26
CA LYS A 82 4.28 21.15 101.36
C LYS A 82 4.86 21.68 100.05
N LEU A 83 5.96 22.45 100.11
CA LEU A 83 6.64 22.91 98.90
C LEU A 83 7.24 21.74 98.12
N HIS A 84 7.78 20.73 98.80
CA HIS A 84 8.31 19.54 98.15
C HIS A 84 7.21 18.75 97.44
N GLU A 85 6.04 18.59 98.05
CA GLU A 85 4.87 17.95 97.44
C GLU A 85 4.37 18.75 96.22
N GLN A 86 4.35 20.08 96.31
CA GLN A 86 4.02 20.94 95.16
C GLN A 86 5.05 20.82 94.03
N ILE A 87 6.34 20.78 94.35
CA ILE A 87 7.41 20.55 93.37
C ILE A 87 7.22 19.19 92.71
N GLN A 88 6.99 18.13 93.48
CA GLN A 88 6.73 16.80 92.94
C GLN A 88 5.50 16.78 92.02
N LYS A 89 4.41 17.47 92.39
CA LYS A 89 3.23 17.60 91.55
C LYS A 89 3.52 18.32 90.24
N TYR A 90 4.28 19.42 90.27
CA TYR A 90 4.66 20.14 89.05
C TYR A 90 5.65 19.35 88.19
N VAL A 91 6.59 18.64 88.80
CA VAL A 91 7.51 17.73 88.09
C VAL A 91 6.72 16.65 87.38
N TYR A 92 5.77 16.00 88.06
CA TYR A 92 4.88 15.01 87.46
C TYR A 92 4.07 15.61 86.31
N ALA A 93 3.47 16.78 86.48
CA ALA A 93 2.71 17.46 85.43
C ALA A 93 3.60 17.80 84.20
N ILE A 94 4.82 18.29 84.43
CA ILE A 94 5.79 18.58 83.37
C ILE A 94 6.18 17.30 82.64
N ASP A 95 6.40 16.19 83.34
CA ASP A 95 6.74 14.92 82.70
C ASP A 95 5.57 14.36 81.89
N THR A 96 4.34 14.49 82.37
CA THR A 96 3.15 14.12 81.58
C THR A 96 2.98 14.99 80.33
N GLU A 97 3.20 16.30 80.43
CA GLU A 97 3.16 17.21 79.28
C GLU A 97 4.28 16.92 78.29
N LYS A 98 5.50 16.63 78.76
CA LYS A 98 6.62 16.22 77.89
C LYS A 98 6.28 14.94 77.11
N ASN A 99 5.70 13.94 77.78
CA ASN A 99 5.28 12.72 77.12
C ASN A 99 4.17 12.98 76.09
N ASN A 100 3.20 13.86 76.41
CA ASN A 100 2.16 14.26 75.47
C ASN A 100 2.73 14.99 74.25
N ILE A 101 3.67 15.92 74.46
CA ILE A 101 4.38 16.62 73.39
C ILE A 101 5.11 15.62 72.50
N GLN A 102 5.84 14.66 73.07
CA GLN A 102 6.55 13.63 72.31
C GLN A 102 5.58 12.80 71.45
N VAL A 103 4.45 12.37 72.00
CA VAL A 103 3.43 11.63 71.24
C VAL A 103 2.85 12.49 70.12
N MET A 104 2.59 13.77 70.36
CA MET A 104 2.10 14.69 69.34
C MET A 104 3.16 14.95 68.25
N GLU A 105 4.44 15.04 68.59
CA GLU A 105 5.56 15.14 67.64
C GLU A 105 5.64 13.89 66.76
N GLU A 106 5.54 12.69 67.35
CA GLU A 106 5.50 11.43 66.60
C GLU A 106 4.30 11.39 65.63
N GLN A 107 3.11 11.81 66.09
CA GLN A 107 1.92 11.89 65.23
C GLN A 107 2.06 12.92 64.10
N VAL A 108 2.68 14.06 64.38
CA VAL A 108 2.98 15.09 63.37
C VAL A 108 3.92 14.53 62.31
N ASP A 109 4.94 13.76 62.71
CA ASP A 109 5.88 13.17 61.75
C ASP A 109 5.23 12.07 60.91
N ILE A 110 4.36 11.24 61.50
CA ILE A 110 3.55 10.27 60.75
C ILE A 110 2.66 11.00 59.73
N MET A 111 2.00 12.10 60.12
CA MET A 111 1.15 12.87 59.20
C MET A 111 1.97 13.54 58.09
N LYS A 112 3.14 14.11 58.40
CA LYS A 112 4.06 14.63 57.37
C LYS A 112 4.48 13.55 56.39
N GLN A 113 4.80 12.34 56.88
CA GLN A 113 5.15 11.20 56.02
C GLN A 113 3.97 10.78 55.14
N LYS A 114 2.73 10.74 55.68
CA LYS A 114 1.51 10.45 54.89
C LYS A 114 1.27 11.51 53.81
N ILE A 115 1.42 12.79 54.13
CA ILE A 115 1.29 13.89 53.17
C ILE A 115 2.36 13.77 52.08
N LEU A 116 3.61 13.47 52.44
CA LEU A 116 4.68 13.26 51.47
C LEU A 116 4.41 12.05 50.58
N HIS A 117 3.93 10.94 51.15
CA HIS A 117 3.55 9.75 50.39
C HIS A 117 2.40 10.05 49.42
N GLN A 118 1.36 10.76 49.86
CA GLN A 118 0.26 11.17 48.99
C GLN A 118 0.72 12.14 47.91
N ARG A 119 1.58 13.11 48.24
CA ARG A 119 2.14 14.07 47.26
C ARG A 119 3.02 13.37 46.22
N ARG A 120 3.77 12.33 46.63
CA ARG A 120 4.54 11.46 45.75
C ARG A 120 3.62 10.64 44.84
N ASN A 121 2.55 10.05 45.38
CA ASN A 121 1.59 9.25 44.61
C ASN A 121 0.76 10.11 43.64
N MET A 122 0.44 11.34 44.01
CA MET A 122 -0.30 12.29 43.17
C MET A 122 0.55 12.88 42.03
N GLY A 123 1.84 12.53 41.93
CA GLY A 123 2.68 12.85 40.77
C GLY A 123 2.95 14.34 40.53
N GLY A 124 2.53 15.22 41.45
CA GLY A 124 2.58 16.68 41.30
C GLY A 124 1.31 17.27 40.70
N VAL A 125 1.12 18.57 40.88
CA VAL A 125 -0.12 19.30 40.52
C VAL A 125 -0.42 19.24 39.01
N ASN A 126 0.62 19.11 38.17
CA ASN A 126 0.47 19.03 36.73
C ASN A 126 0.24 17.62 36.18
N SER A 127 0.50 16.56 36.97
CA SER A 127 0.38 15.19 36.49
C SER A 127 -1.05 14.85 36.06
N THR A 128 -2.06 15.36 36.78
CA THR A 128 -3.46 15.17 36.39
C THR A 128 -3.79 15.85 35.06
N ARG A 129 -3.29 17.07 34.84
CA ARG A 129 -3.52 17.83 33.61
C ARG A 129 -2.79 17.20 32.42
N ASP A 130 -1.55 16.76 32.63
CA ASP A 130 -0.75 16.11 31.59
C ASP A 130 -1.35 14.74 31.24
N ASN A 131 -1.83 13.97 32.22
CA ASN A 131 -2.57 12.73 31.97
C ASN A 131 -3.86 12.98 31.19
N GLN A 132 -4.63 14.02 31.54
CA GLN A 132 -5.85 14.38 30.81
C GLN A 132 -5.54 14.79 29.37
N TYR A 133 -4.47 15.55 29.14
CA TYR A 133 -4.01 15.91 27.80
C TYR A 133 -3.56 14.69 26.99
N MET A 134 -2.87 13.73 27.60
CA MET A 134 -2.48 12.48 26.94
C MET A 134 -3.70 11.64 26.56
N ILE A 135 -4.71 11.56 27.44
CA ILE A 135 -5.98 10.89 27.15
C ILE A 135 -6.71 11.59 26.01
N GLU A 136 -6.81 12.92 26.02
CA GLU A 136 -7.46 13.68 24.94
C GLU A 136 -6.75 13.49 23.59
N LYS A 137 -5.41 13.48 23.60
CA LYS A 137 -4.61 13.17 22.41
C LYS A 137 -4.88 11.75 21.92
N GLN A 138 -5.00 10.79 22.83
CA GLN A 138 -5.31 9.40 22.48
C GLN A 138 -6.72 9.28 21.89
N ILE A 139 -7.70 10.00 22.44
CA ILE A 139 -9.07 10.07 21.89
C ILE A 139 -9.02 10.60 20.45
N LYS A 140 -8.34 11.72 20.19
CA LYS A 140 -8.20 12.27 18.83
C LYS A 140 -7.55 11.29 17.85
N ILE A 141 -6.54 10.54 18.29
CA ILE A 141 -5.89 9.52 17.44
C ILE A 141 -6.86 8.38 17.12
N LEU A 142 -7.64 7.94 18.11
CA LEU A 142 -8.64 6.88 17.92
C LEU A 142 -9.79 7.36 17.03
N GLU A 143 -10.24 8.60 17.18
CA GLU A 143 -11.24 9.24 16.31
C GLU A 143 -10.74 9.30 14.86
N ASN A 144 -9.52 9.79 14.63
CA ASN A 144 -8.94 9.82 13.28
C ASN A 144 -8.78 8.40 12.69
N ARG A 145 -8.44 7.41 13.52
CA ARG A 145 -8.34 6.01 13.06
C ARG A 145 -9.71 5.44 12.70
N LEU A 146 -10.74 5.78 13.48
CA LEU A 146 -12.13 5.40 13.20
C LEU A 146 -12.62 6.06 11.91
N GLU A 147 -12.36 7.34 11.72
CA GLU A 147 -12.72 8.08 10.51
C GLU A 147 -12.05 7.47 9.27
N LYS A 148 -10.74 7.19 9.33
CA LYS A 148 -10.04 6.49 8.23
C LYS A 148 -10.63 5.11 7.95
N ALA A 149 -11.03 4.37 8.98
CA ALA A 149 -11.69 3.07 8.80
C ALA A 149 -13.08 3.20 8.17
N LEU A 150 -13.84 4.23 8.52
CA LEU A 150 -15.15 4.53 7.93
C LEU A 150 -15.03 4.96 6.46
N ILE A 151 -14.02 5.76 6.12
CA ILE A 151 -13.73 6.14 4.73
C ILE A 151 -13.45 4.88 3.90
N LYS A 152 -12.53 4.01 4.37
CA LYS A 152 -12.23 2.74 3.69
C LYS A 152 -13.43 1.81 3.58
N PHE A 153 -14.27 1.78 4.61
CA PHE A 153 -15.50 1.00 4.59
C PHE A 153 -16.48 1.53 3.53
N ASN A 154 -16.70 2.85 3.48
CA ASN A 154 -17.57 3.47 2.49
C ASN A 154 -17.03 3.31 1.07
N GLU A 155 -15.71 3.41 0.88
CA GLU A 155 -15.05 3.14 -0.40
C GLU A 155 -15.26 1.68 -0.84
N ALA A 156 -15.04 0.72 0.06
CA ALA A 156 -15.30 -0.70 -0.22
C ALA A 156 -16.79 -0.96 -0.52
N VAL A 157 -17.72 -0.25 0.12
CA VAL A 157 -19.16 -0.32 -0.19
C VAL A 157 -19.45 0.25 -1.58
N ALA A 158 -18.83 1.37 -1.95
CA ALA A 158 -18.96 1.96 -3.28
C ALA A 158 -18.40 1.03 -4.37
N GLN A 159 -17.23 0.43 -4.16
CA GLN A 159 -16.66 -0.58 -5.06
C GLN A 159 -17.56 -1.82 -5.15
N ASN A 160 -18.14 -2.29 -4.04
CA ASN A 160 -19.10 -3.39 -4.09
C ASN A 160 -20.36 -3.04 -4.89
N LYS A 161 -20.82 -1.78 -4.82
CA LYS A 161 -21.94 -1.32 -5.63
C LYS A 161 -21.58 -1.37 -7.12
N THR A 162 -20.42 -0.86 -7.52
CA THR A 162 -20.00 -0.90 -8.93
C THR A 162 -19.81 -2.33 -9.44
N TYR A 163 -19.31 -3.26 -8.61
CA TYR A 163 -19.26 -4.68 -8.97
C TYR A 163 -20.63 -5.31 -9.12
N ARG A 164 -21.60 -4.97 -8.28
CA ARG A 164 -22.99 -5.43 -8.43
C ARG A 164 -23.60 -4.92 -9.73
N ASP A 165 -23.41 -3.65 -10.05
CA ASP A 165 -23.90 -3.06 -11.29
C ASP A 165 -23.27 -3.75 -12.51
N LYS A 166 -21.94 -3.99 -12.50
CA LYS A 166 -21.23 -4.77 -13.54
C LYS A 166 -21.75 -6.20 -13.68
N ILE A 167 -22.05 -6.88 -12.57
CA ILE A 167 -22.63 -8.22 -12.59
C ILE A 167 -24.00 -8.19 -13.26
N ASP A 168 -24.82 -7.20 -12.96
CA ASP A 168 -26.15 -7.05 -13.55
C ASP A 168 -26.07 -6.68 -15.04
N ASP A 169 -25.11 -5.86 -15.45
CA ASP A 169 -24.80 -5.62 -16.88
C ASP A 169 -24.42 -6.91 -17.61
N LEU A 170 -23.45 -7.67 -17.08
CA LEU A 170 -23.04 -8.95 -17.67
C LEU A 170 -24.19 -9.97 -17.73
N ARG A 171 -25.09 -9.96 -16.74
CA ARG A 171 -26.30 -10.79 -16.75
C ARG A 171 -27.26 -10.36 -17.85
N ARG A 172 -27.49 -9.06 -18.02
CA ARG A 172 -28.32 -8.51 -19.12
C ARG A 172 -27.73 -8.90 -20.48
N GLU A 173 -26.44 -8.68 -20.67
CA GLU A 173 -25.72 -9.07 -21.89
C GLU A 173 -25.84 -10.57 -22.16
N ARG A 174 -25.64 -11.43 -21.15
CA ARG A 174 -25.81 -12.87 -21.29
C ARG A 174 -27.20 -13.26 -21.79
N VAL A 175 -28.25 -12.61 -21.28
CA VAL A 175 -29.64 -12.86 -21.74
C VAL A 175 -29.81 -12.43 -23.20
N VAL A 176 -29.26 -11.28 -23.60
CA VAL A 176 -29.29 -10.82 -25.00
C VAL A 176 -28.54 -11.80 -25.90
N PHE A 177 -27.33 -12.22 -25.51
CA PHE A 177 -26.57 -13.22 -26.25
C PHE A 177 -27.33 -14.54 -26.37
N GLU A 178 -27.90 -15.06 -25.29
CA GLU A 178 -28.66 -16.31 -25.31
C GLU A 178 -29.87 -16.22 -26.27
N ASN A 179 -30.53 -15.06 -26.33
CA ASN A 179 -31.60 -14.81 -27.28
C ASN A 179 -31.11 -14.80 -28.74
N ILE A 180 -29.96 -14.17 -29.01
CA ILE A 180 -29.35 -14.16 -30.35
C ILE A 180 -28.93 -15.58 -30.75
N TYR A 181 -28.29 -16.33 -29.84
CA TYR A 181 -27.91 -17.73 -30.08
C TYR A 181 -29.12 -18.58 -30.43
N ARG A 182 -30.23 -18.47 -29.68
CA ARG A 182 -31.48 -19.20 -30.00
C ARG A 182 -32.07 -18.80 -31.34
N LYS A 183 -31.98 -17.52 -31.74
CA LYS A 183 -32.42 -17.07 -33.07
C LYS A 183 -31.55 -17.69 -34.17
N MET A 184 -30.22 -17.61 -34.04
CA MET A 184 -29.31 -18.22 -35.01
C MET A 184 -29.47 -19.74 -35.10
N GLU A 185 -29.71 -20.41 -33.97
CA GLU A 185 -29.96 -21.86 -33.95
C GLU A 185 -31.25 -22.22 -34.69
N LYS A 186 -32.32 -21.43 -34.51
CA LYS A 186 -33.57 -21.59 -35.28
C LYS A 186 -33.36 -21.35 -36.77
N GLU A 187 -32.67 -20.28 -37.15
CA GLU A 187 -32.38 -19.99 -38.56
C GLU A 187 -31.54 -21.10 -39.21
N LEU A 188 -30.57 -21.64 -38.47
CA LEU A 188 -29.75 -22.76 -38.93
C LEU A 188 -30.61 -24.02 -39.14
N TYR A 189 -31.52 -24.30 -38.21
CA TYR A 189 -32.46 -25.41 -38.34
C TYR A 189 -33.40 -25.23 -39.54
N GLU A 190 -33.95 -24.03 -39.74
CA GLU A 190 -34.78 -23.70 -40.90
C GLU A 190 -34.02 -23.84 -42.22
N LYS A 191 -32.76 -23.38 -42.29
CA LYS A 191 -31.92 -23.57 -43.48
C LYS A 191 -31.61 -25.04 -43.75
N LYS A 192 -31.33 -25.84 -42.72
CA LYS A 192 -31.17 -27.30 -42.86
C LYS A 192 -32.44 -27.96 -43.37
N LYS A 193 -33.61 -27.54 -42.88
CA LYS A 193 -34.90 -28.04 -43.36
C LYS A 193 -35.12 -27.70 -44.84
N LYS A 194 -34.89 -26.45 -45.24
CA LYS A 194 -34.97 -26.02 -46.65
C LYS A 194 -33.98 -26.78 -47.53
N MET A 195 -32.77 -27.04 -47.05
CA MET A 195 -31.79 -27.85 -47.76
C MET A 195 -32.28 -29.28 -47.96
N ALA A 196 -32.85 -29.91 -46.93
CA ALA A 196 -33.44 -31.24 -47.04
C ALA A 196 -34.63 -31.27 -48.02
N GLU A 197 -35.50 -30.25 -47.98
CA GLU A 197 -36.63 -30.10 -48.90
C GLU A 197 -36.17 -29.94 -50.35
N ILE A 198 -35.15 -29.11 -50.63
CA ILE A 198 -34.56 -28.98 -51.97
C ILE A 198 -33.97 -30.31 -52.45
N ILE A 199 -33.32 -31.08 -51.58
CA ILE A 199 -32.78 -32.40 -51.91
C ILE A 199 -33.93 -33.37 -52.24
N GLU A 200 -35.03 -33.36 -51.48
CA GLU A 200 -36.20 -34.20 -51.74
C GLU A 200 -36.84 -33.86 -53.09
N VAL A 201 -37.08 -32.57 -53.37
CA VAL A 201 -37.61 -32.10 -54.66
C VAL A 201 -36.66 -32.44 -55.81
N SER A 202 -35.35 -32.32 -55.59
CA SER A 202 -34.34 -32.70 -56.58
C SER A 202 -34.38 -34.20 -56.86
N ASN A 203 -34.44 -35.04 -55.83
CA ASN A 203 -34.58 -36.50 -55.97
C ASN A 203 -35.86 -36.87 -56.71
N GLN A 204 -36.99 -36.23 -56.40
CA GLN A 204 -38.24 -36.43 -57.11
C GLN A 204 -38.13 -36.04 -58.59
N SER A 205 -37.45 -34.94 -58.89
CA SER A 205 -37.21 -34.50 -60.27
C SER A 205 -36.29 -35.47 -61.03
N TYR A 206 -35.29 -36.05 -60.36
CA TYR A 206 -34.44 -37.09 -60.93
C TYR A 206 -35.21 -38.37 -61.20
N GLU A 207 -36.07 -38.81 -60.27
CA GLU A 207 -36.92 -39.99 -60.46
C GLU A 207 -37.87 -39.78 -61.65
N GLN A 208 -38.54 -38.63 -61.74
CA GLN A 208 -39.38 -38.28 -62.89
C GLN A 208 -38.58 -38.31 -64.20
N ARG A 209 -37.42 -37.66 -64.24
CA ARG A 209 -36.55 -37.68 -65.43
C ARG A 209 -36.18 -39.11 -65.83
N ASP A 210 -35.79 -39.94 -64.87
CA ASP A 210 -35.38 -41.32 -65.13
C ASP A 210 -36.57 -42.18 -65.60
N THR A 211 -37.79 -41.94 -65.09
CA THR A 211 -39.01 -42.59 -65.62
C THR A 211 -39.31 -42.21 -67.06
N TYR A 212 -39.22 -40.92 -67.41
CA TYR A 212 -39.40 -40.46 -68.79
C TYR A 212 -38.30 -41.00 -69.71
N GLN A 213 -37.06 -41.10 -69.23
CA GLN A 213 -35.96 -41.65 -70.01
C GLN A 213 -36.15 -43.15 -70.28
N MET A 214 -36.69 -43.89 -69.31
CA MET A 214 -37.07 -45.29 -69.47
C MET A 214 -38.25 -45.45 -70.45
N GLU A 215 -39.24 -44.56 -70.38
CA GLU A 215 -40.37 -44.54 -71.33
C GLU A 215 -39.91 -44.22 -72.76
N ILE A 216 -39.03 -43.23 -72.94
CA ILE A 216 -38.40 -42.93 -74.23
C ILE A 216 -37.64 -44.15 -74.77
N SER A 217 -36.83 -44.80 -73.94
CA SER A 217 -36.11 -46.01 -74.35
C SER A 217 -37.05 -47.15 -74.74
N ALA A 218 -38.19 -47.30 -74.06
CA ALA A 218 -39.19 -48.30 -74.39
C ALA A 218 -39.90 -47.99 -75.73
N ILE A 219 -40.25 -46.72 -75.97
CA ILE A 219 -40.84 -46.26 -77.24
C ILE A 219 -39.84 -46.43 -78.39
N GLU A 220 -38.57 -46.08 -78.19
CA GLU A 220 -37.54 -46.30 -79.21
C GLU A 220 -37.39 -47.79 -79.55
N GLN A 221 -37.44 -48.68 -78.55
CA GLN A 221 -37.37 -50.11 -78.79
C GLN A 221 -38.61 -50.63 -79.53
N ALA A 222 -39.80 -50.13 -79.17
CA ALA A 222 -41.05 -50.46 -79.87
C ALA A 222 -41.01 -49.98 -81.33
N ASN A 223 -40.59 -48.74 -81.59
CA ASN A 223 -40.45 -48.19 -82.94
C ASN A 223 -39.44 -48.96 -83.78
N ARG A 224 -38.29 -49.36 -83.20
CA ARG A 224 -37.30 -50.21 -83.90
C ARG A 224 -37.91 -51.54 -84.30
N LYS A 225 -38.65 -52.17 -83.39
CA LYS A 225 -39.31 -53.45 -83.67
C LYS A 225 -40.38 -53.31 -84.75
N GLU A 226 -41.20 -52.26 -84.70
CA GLU A 226 -42.20 -51.98 -85.74
C GLU A 226 -41.55 -51.71 -87.10
N GLN A 227 -40.41 -51.00 -87.11
CA GLN A 227 -39.65 -50.78 -88.34
C GLN A 227 -39.03 -52.06 -88.88
N GLU A 228 -38.49 -52.94 -88.04
CA GLU A 228 -38.01 -54.27 -88.42
C GLU A 228 -39.17 -55.13 -88.98
N ASP A 229 -40.32 -55.16 -88.31
CA ASP A 229 -41.52 -55.87 -88.75
C ASP A 229 -42.03 -55.32 -90.10
N PHE A 230 -41.98 -53.99 -90.30
CA PHE A 230 -42.36 -53.34 -91.56
C PHE A 230 -41.36 -53.66 -92.69
N GLU A 231 -40.06 -53.63 -92.41
CA GLU A 231 -39.02 -54.02 -93.37
C GLU A 231 -39.16 -55.49 -93.77
N GLU A 232 -39.43 -56.39 -92.82
CA GLU A 232 -39.70 -57.81 -93.10
C GLU A 232 -40.92 -57.97 -94.01
N GLN A 233 -42.03 -57.30 -93.69
CA GLN A 233 -43.23 -57.29 -94.54
C GLN A 233 -42.95 -56.71 -95.93
N MET A 234 -42.15 -55.63 -96.05
CA MET A 234 -41.77 -55.05 -97.34
C MET A 234 -40.89 -55.99 -98.16
N VAL A 235 -39.97 -56.71 -97.53
CA VAL A 235 -39.16 -57.73 -98.19
C VAL A 235 -40.03 -58.89 -98.65
N GLU A 236 -40.99 -59.35 -97.82
CA GLU A 236 -41.93 -60.41 -98.19
C GLU A 236 -42.82 -59.99 -99.37
N LEU A 237 -43.40 -58.78 -99.34
CA LEU A 237 -44.17 -58.20 -100.44
C LEU A 237 -43.34 -58.01 -101.71
N SER A 238 -42.10 -57.53 -101.59
CA SER A 238 -41.17 -57.39 -102.72
C SER A 238 -40.83 -58.74 -103.32
N ARG A 239 -40.61 -59.76 -102.49
CA ARG A 239 -40.38 -61.14 -102.93
C ARG A 239 -41.60 -61.71 -103.63
N LEU A 240 -42.81 -61.44 -103.12
CA LEU A 240 -44.06 -61.89 -103.73
C LEU A 240 -44.26 -61.22 -105.09
N LEU A 241 -44.00 -59.92 -105.19
CA LEU A 241 -43.98 -59.17 -106.46
C LEU A 241 -42.96 -59.76 -107.44
N ASP A 242 -41.72 -60.03 -107.01
CA ASP A 242 -40.70 -60.65 -107.86
C ASP A 242 -41.10 -62.05 -108.34
N THR A 243 -41.79 -62.83 -107.50
CA THR A 243 -42.31 -64.16 -107.89
C THR A 243 -43.51 -64.08 -108.84
N GLU A 244 -44.36 -63.06 -108.70
CA GLU A 244 -45.55 -62.85 -109.54
C GLU A 244 -45.21 -62.11 -110.85
N LEU A 245 -44.13 -61.32 -110.86
CA LEU A 245 -43.60 -60.58 -112.01
C LEU A 245 -42.43 -61.30 -112.71
N ALA A 246 -42.27 -62.62 -112.52
CA ALA A 246 -41.26 -63.43 -113.20
C ALA A 246 -41.59 -63.65 -114.69
N LEU A 247 -41.46 -62.60 -115.49
CA LEU A 247 -41.28 -62.66 -116.95
C LEU A 247 -39.78 -62.68 -117.30
N PRO A 248 -39.38 -63.36 -118.39
CA PRO A 248 -37.97 -63.61 -118.72
C PRO A 248 -37.23 -62.32 -119.12
N PRO A 249 -35.89 -62.26 -118.96
CA PRO A 249 -35.15 -61.01 -119.02
C PRO A 249 -34.96 -60.53 -120.46
N PRO A 250 -34.99 -59.21 -120.72
CA PRO A 250 -34.37 -58.64 -121.90
C PRO A 250 -33.19 -57.72 -121.57
N ASN A 251 -32.10 -58.04 -122.25
CA ASN A 251 -30.93 -57.27 -122.62
C ASN A 251 -30.95 -55.74 -122.52
N ARG A 252 -29.81 -55.23 -122.00
CA ARG A 252 -28.97 -54.09 -122.46
C ARG A 252 -29.64 -52.72 -122.70
N ILE A 253 -29.05 -51.67 -122.13
CA ILE A 253 -28.47 -50.51 -122.85
C ILE A 253 -27.59 -49.68 -121.89
N LYS A 254 -26.44 -49.25 -122.42
CA LYS A 254 -25.46 -48.31 -121.83
C LYS A 254 -26.09 -46.92 -121.64
N ASN A 255 -25.70 -46.18 -120.60
CA ASN A 255 -25.28 -44.78 -120.79
C ASN A 255 -24.55 -44.18 -119.56
N THR A 256 -23.40 -43.62 -119.89
CA THR A 256 -22.53 -42.67 -119.18
C THR A 256 -23.19 -41.32 -118.95
N LEU A 257 -23.01 -40.68 -117.77
CA LEU A 257 -22.98 -39.22 -117.50
C LEU A 257 -22.77 -39.02 -115.97
N LYS A 258 -21.57 -38.71 -115.46
CA LYS A 258 -21.05 -37.37 -115.10
C LYS A 258 -22.07 -36.44 -114.41
N SER A 259 -21.83 -36.12 -113.13
CA SER A 259 -21.76 -34.71 -112.66
C SER A 259 -21.07 -34.61 -111.30
N LYS A 260 -20.34 -33.52 -111.13
CA LYS A 260 -19.39 -33.15 -110.07
C LYS A 260 -19.62 -31.65 -109.83
N SER A 261 -19.83 -31.20 -108.60
CA SER A 261 -19.66 -29.80 -108.11
C SER A 261 -19.98 -29.82 -106.61
N THR A 262 -19.11 -29.62 -105.62
CA THR A 262 -18.07 -28.61 -105.29
C THR A 262 -18.55 -27.16 -105.13
N THR A 263 -18.19 -26.63 -103.95
CA THR A 263 -17.81 -25.24 -103.60
C THR A 263 -18.93 -24.41 -102.94
N ASP A 264 -18.94 -24.14 -101.63
CA ASP A 264 -18.04 -23.39 -100.73
C ASP A 264 -18.02 -21.85 -100.88
N ILE A 265 -18.40 -21.19 -99.77
CA ILE A 265 -17.74 -20.04 -99.10
C ILE A 265 -17.94 -18.61 -99.68
N ASN A 266 -18.77 -17.83 -98.96
CA ASN A 266 -18.42 -16.67 -98.11
C ASN A 266 -17.62 -15.48 -98.71
N ARG A 267 -18.15 -14.23 -98.56
CA ARG A 267 -17.48 -13.05 -97.93
C ARG A 267 -18.07 -11.68 -98.30
N ASN A 268 -18.27 -10.86 -97.25
CA ASN A 268 -17.93 -9.43 -97.08
C ASN A 268 -18.58 -8.36 -98.03
N ASP A 269 -18.85 -7.09 -97.70
CA ASP A 269 -18.25 -6.14 -96.73
C ASP A 269 -19.06 -4.81 -96.65
N THR A 270 -18.76 -3.97 -95.64
CA THR A 270 -18.80 -2.47 -95.61
C THR A 270 -20.09 -1.64 -95.40
N SER A 271 -20.32 -1.25 -94.13
CA SER A 271 -20.17 0.10 -93.50
C SER A 271 -20.41 1.47 -94.22
N LYS A 272 -21.12 2.36 -93.47
CA LYS A 272 -20.97 3.84 -93.23
C LYS A 272 -21.89 4.89 -93.93
N LEU A 273 -22.36 5.84 -93.10
CA LEU A 273 -22.54 7.33 -93.25
C LEU A 273 -23.95 7.78 -92.79
N ASN A 274 -24.12 8.46 -91.63
CA ASN A 274 -24.08 9.93 -91.37
C ASN A 274 -24.94 10.76 -92.35
N SER A 275 -25.74 11.77 -92.02
CA SER A 275 -26.00 12.58 -90.81
C SER A 275 -27.10 13.62 -91.15
N SER A 276 -27.68 14.24 -90.11
CA SER A 276 -28.23 15.61 -90.07
C SER A 276 -29.76 15.82 -90.11
N MET A 277 -30.21 16.49 -89.05
CA MET A 277 -30.89 17.80 -89.05
C MET A 277 -32.16 17.83 -88.20
N MET A 278 -32.36 18.99 -87.59
CA MET A 278 -32.90 19.25 -86.26
C MET A 278 -34.14 20.14 -86.38
N SER A 279 -34.87 20.27 -85.27
CA SER A 279 -35.87 21.32 -85.00
C SER A 279 -37.25 21.08 -85.64
N SER A 280 -38.39 21.45 -85.08
CA SER A 280 -38.71 22.37 -83.98
C SER A 280 -40.18 22.14 -83.59
N SER A 281 -40.53 22.46 -82.34
CA SER A 281 -41.72 23.24 -81.91
C SER A 281 -43.10 22.96 -82.54
N THR A 282 -44.26 22.97 -81.89
CA THR A 282 -44.77 23.30 -80.55
C THR A 282 -46.30 23.15 -80.70
N THR A 283 -46.99 22.83 -79.60
CA THR A 283 -48.31 23.39 -79.22
C THR A 283 -49.56 23.14 -80.09
N ASN A 284 -50.52 22.49 -79.42
CA ASN A 284 -51.89 22.97 -79.20
C ASN A 284 -52.88 22.92 -80.36
N LEU A 285 -53.59 21.79 -80.34
CA LEU A 285 -55.04 21.66 -80.44
C LEU A 285 -55.84 22.89 -79.97
N ASP A 286 -56.82 23.23 -80.79
CA ASP A 286 -58.23 23.56 -80.48
C ASP A 286 -58.68 24.73 -81.36
N GLN A 287 -59.89 24.84 -81.90
CA GLN A 287 -61.08 24.02 -82.01
C GLN A 287 -62.06 24.89 -82.82
N SER A 288 -62.62 24.41 -83.93
CA SER A 288 -63.90 24.85 -84.54
C SER A 288 -64.00 24.24 -85.94
N VAL A 289 -64.67 23.10 -86.05
CA VAL A 289 -66.10 23.02 -86.38
C VAL A 289 -66.36 23.43 -87.84
N VAL A 290 -66.37 22.39 -88.68
CA VAL A 290 -67.43 22.09 -89.66
C VAL A 290 -67.78 23.26 -90.57
N ILE A 291 -67.17 23.28 -91.76
CA ILE A 291 -67.74 23.72 -93.06
C ILE A 291 -66.73 23.49 -94.23
N VAL A 292 -65.53 22.92 -94.00
CA VAL A 292 -64.49 22.74 -95.05
C VAL A 292 -64.18 21.25 -95.38
N ASP A 293 -64.95 20.30 -94.84
CA ASP A 293 -64.60 18.87 -94.87
C ASP A 293 -64.82 18.13 -96.19
N THR A 294 -65.33 18.77 -97.25
CA THR A 294 -65.51 18.10 -98.54
C THR A 294 -64.46 18.46 -99.60
N ILE A 295 -63.60 19.45 -99.35
CA ILE A 295 -62.53 19.83 -100.30
C ILE A 295 -61.16 19.41 -99.76
N GLY A 296 -60.90 19.56 -98.46
CA GLY A 296 -59.65 19.12 -97.83
C GLY A 296 -59.52 17.59 -97.68
N THR A 297 -60.62 16.84 -97.79
CA THR A 297 -60.60 15.37 -97.83
C THR A 297 -60.18 14.86 -99.20
N ILE A 298 -60.54 15.56 -100.29
CA ILE A 298 -60.15 15.15 -101.65
C ILE A 298 -58.66 15.44 -101.89
N GLU A 299 -58.13 16.58 -101.44
CA GLU A 299 -56.68 16.86 -101.53
C GLU A 299 -55.85 15.98 -100.58
N ARG A 300 -56.33 15.65 -99.37
CA ARG A 300 -55.65 14.66 -98.51
C ARG A 300 -55.71 13.27 -99.09
N VAL A 301 -56.85 12.84 -99.64
CA VAL A 301 -56.98 11.54 -100.30
C VAL A 301 -56.09 11.50 -101.55
N GLN A 302 -55.99 12.59 -102.32
CA GLN A 302 -55.05 12.68 -103.45
C GLN A 302 -53.59 12.69 -103.01
N ASN A 303 -53.23 13.37 -101.92
CA ASN A 303 -51.87 13.31 -101.37
C ASN A 303 -51.53 11.94 -100.79
N PHE A 304 -52.49 11.27 -100.13
CA PHE A 304 -52.34 9.90 -99.70
C PHE A 304 -52.26 8.96 -100.90
N GLU A 305 -53.05 9.18 -101.96
CA GLU A 305 -53.02 8.38 -103.19
C GLU A 305 -51.72 8.60 -103.98
N GLU A 306 -51.14 9.80 -104.00
CA GLU A 306 -49.80 10.09 -104.55
C GLU A 306 -48.68 9.46 -103.71
N ALA A 307 -48.79 9.53 -102.38
CA ALA A 307 -47.84 8.89 -101.47
C ALA A 307 -47.94 7.35 -101.57
N PHE A 308 -49.15 6.81 -101.69
CA PHE A 308 -49.42 5.39 -101.91
C PHE A 308 -48.93 4.92 -103.28
N ASN A 309 -49.07 5.73 -104.33
CA ASN A 309 -48.52 5.41 -105.65
C ASN A 309 -46.98 5.43 -105.64
N LYS A 310 -46.34 6.36 -104.94
CA LYS A 310 -44.88 6.37 -104.74
C LYS A 310 -44.39 5.17 -103.92
N ILE A 311 -45.16 4.74 -102.92
CA ILE A 311 -44.87 3.54 -102.13
C ILE A 311 -45.10 2.27 -102.97
N LYS A 312 -46.16 2.22 -103.78
CA LYS A 312 -46.46 1.11 -104.71
C LYS A 312 -45.38 0.96 -105.78
N GLU A 313 -44.87 2.08 -106.32
CA GLU A 313 -43.79 2.10 -107.31
C GLU A 313 -42.43 1.70 -106.71
N SER A 314 -42.19 1.99 -105.43
CA SER A 314 -40.94 1.63 -104.73
C SER A 314 -40.94 0.24 -104.08
N THR A 315 -42.10 -0.33 -103.76
CA THR A 315 -42.22 -1.63 -103.08
C THR A 315 -42.71 -2.77 -103.99
N GLY A 316 -43.35 -2.48 -105.12
CA GLY A 316 -43.73 -3.48 -106.13
C GLY A 316 -44.87 -4.44 -105.73
N ILE A 317 -45.56 -4.18 -104.61
CA ILE A 317 -46.65 -5.01 -104.09
C ILE A 317 -47.98 -4.52 -104.68
N SER A 318 -48.76 -5.43 -105.27
CA SER A 318 -49.95 -5.07 -106.07
C SER A 318 -51.25 -5.03 -105.27
N ASP A 319 -51.26 -5.57 -104.03
CA ASP A 319 -52.44 -5.67 -103.17
C ASP A 319 -52.42 -4.61 -102.06
N VAL A 320 -53.49 -3.81 -101.98
CA VAL A 320 -53.61 -2.65 -101.08
C VAL A 320 -53.83 -3.09 -99.64
N ASP A 321 -54.57 -4.18 -99.45
CA ASP A 321 -54.92 -4.70 -98.12
C ASP A 321 -53.68 -5.28 -97.40
N ASP A 322 -52.75 -5.89 -98.14
CA ASP A 322 -51.49 -6.40 -97.60
C ASP A 322 -50.56 -5.27 -97.14
N LEU A 323 -50.52 -4.15 -97.86
CA LEU A 323 -49.69 -2.99 -97.48
C LEU A 323 -50.24 -2.29 -96.24
N VAL A 324 -51.57 -2.19 -96.12
CA VAL A 324 -52.24 -1.67 -94.92
C VAL A 324 -51.98 -2.61 -93.73
N ASN A 325 -52.07 -3.93 -93.91
CA ASN A 325 -51.74 -4.89 -92.86
C ASN A 325 -50.27 -4.83 -92.41
N ILE A 326 -49.33 -4.59 -93.33
CA ILE A 326 -47.91 -4.37 -92.99
C ILE A 326 -47.73 -3.04 -92.23
N PHE A 327 -48.46 -1.99 -92.61
CA PHE A 327 -48.44 -0.72 -91.90
C PHE A 327 -49.03 -0.82 -90.49
N ILE A 328 -50.16 -1.52 -90.32
CA ILE A 328 -50.75 -1.78 -89.00
C ILE A 328 -49.78 -2.60 -88.15
N LYS A 329 -49.15 -3.64 -88.70
CA LYS A 329 -48.12 -4.41 -87.97
C LYS A 329 -46.92 -3.57 -87.58
N ASN A 330 -46.47 -2.66 -88.46
CA ASN A 330 -45.38 -1.74 -88.16
C ASN A 330 -45.80 -0.67 -87.15
N GLU A 331 -47.05 -0.23 -87.17
CA GLU A 331 -47.62 0.71 -86.19
C GLU A 331 -47.76 0.05 -84.82
N ASP A 332 -48.27 -1.18 -84.75
CA ASP A 332 -48.33 -2.00 -83.53
C ASP A 332 -46.93 -2.28 -82.99
N HIS A 333 -45.97 -2.57 -83.87
CA HIS A 333 -44.57 -2.74 -83.48
C HIS A 333 -43.97 -1.44 -82.95
N ASN A 334 -44.25 -0.31 -83.58
CA ASN A 334 -43.78 1.00 -83.14
C ASN A 334 -44.43 1.42 -81.82
N PHE A 335 -45.71 1.12 -81.62
CA PHE A 335 -46.42 1.33 -80.36
C PHE A 335 -45.84 0.45 -79.24
N SER A 336 -45.51 -0.80 -79.56
CA SER A 336 -44.84 -1.70 -78.62
C SER A 336 -43.43 -1.21 -78.26
N LEU A 337 -42.67 -0.70 -79.23
CA LEU A 337 -41.37 -0.08 -78.97
C LEU A 337 -41.50 1.19 -78.14
N PHE A 338 -42.51 2.02 -78.39
CA PHE A 338 -42.73 3.26 -77.63
C PHE A 338 -43.06 2.96 -76.17
N ASN A 339 -43.89 1.94 -75.92
CA ASN A 339 -44.16 1.46 -74.56
C ASN A 339 -42.90 0.90 -73.90
N TYR A 340 -42.09 0.12 -74.63
CA TYR A 340 -40.82 -0.40 -74.12
C TYR A 340 -39.83 0.73 -73.80
N VAL A 341 -39.73 1.76 -74.64
CA VAL A 341 -38.87 2.93 -74.38
C VAL A 341 -39.35 3.69 -73.15
N ASN A 342 -40.67 3.84 -72.95
CA ASN A 342 -41.19 4.47 -71.74
C ASN A 342 -40.95 3.62 -70.49
N GLU A 343 -41.08 2.30 -70.59
CA GLU A 343 -40.78 1.38 -69.49
C GLU A 343 -39.28 1.42 -69.14
N GLN A 344 -38.40 1.41 -70.15
CA GLN A 344 -36.96 1.58 -69.96
C GLN A 344 -36.61 2.95 -69.37
N ASN A 345 -37.28 4.02 -69.78
CA ASN A 345 -37.06 5.35 -69.19
C ASN A 345 -37.49 5.39 -67.72
N ASN A 346 -38.61 4.75 -67.36
CA ASN A 346 -39.03 4.62 -65.97
C ASN A 346 -38.06 3.75 -65.15
N GLU A 347 -37.50 2.68 -65.74
CA GLU A 347 -36.45 1.89 -65.11
C GLU A 347 -35.17 2.69 -64.91
N ILE A 348 -34.78 3.51 -65.88
CA ILE A 348 -33.63 4.42 -65.78
C ILE A 348 -33.84 5.41 -64.64
N GLU A 349 -34.98 6.10 -64.56
CA GLU A 349 -35.26 7.03 -63.45
C GLU A 349 -35.20 6.34 -62.09
N LYS A 350 -35.75 5.11 -61.99
CA LYS A 350 -35.73 4.34 -60.75
C LYS A 350 -34.32 3.90 -60.34
N VAL A 351 -33.49 3.53 -61.31
CA VAL A 351 -32.07 3.18 -61.06
C VAL A 351 -31.26 4.42 -60.71
N GLU A 352 -31.51 5.57 -61.34
CA GLU A 352 -30.88 6.85 -60.99
C GLU A 352 -31.23 7.30 -59.58
N GLU A 353 -32.50 7.14 -59.15
CA GLU A 353 -32.92 7.43 -57.77
C GLU A 353 -32.23 6.50 -56.76
N GLN A 354 -32.06 5.21 -57.08
CA GLN A 354 -31.31 4.27 -56.24
C GLN A 354 -29.82 4.63 -56.15
N ILE A 355 -29.20 5.04 -57.26
CA ILE A 355 -27.81 5.52 -57.28
C ILE A 355 -27.67 6.78 -56.42
N GLN A 356 -28.63 7.69 -56.48
CA GLN A 356 -28.63 8.91 -55.67
C GLN A 356 -28.74 8.59 -54.18
N MET A 357 -29.66 7.70 -53.78
CA MET A 357 -29.79 7.27 -52.38
C MET A 357 -28.52 6.59 -51.86
N LEU A 358 -27.91 5.70 -52.64
CA LEU A 358 -26.67 5.03 -52.25
C LEU A 358 -25.50 6.01 -52.11
N ARG A 359 -25.41 7.03 -52.96
CA ARG A 359 -24.39 8.09 -52.83
C ARG A 359 -24.59 8.96 -51.60
N GLU A 360 -25.83 9.29 -51.25
CA GLU A 360 -26.14 10.01 -50.01
C GLU A 360 -25.82 9.18 -48.77
N GLU A 361 -26.08 7.86 -48.81
CA GLU A 361 -25.71 6.93 -47.76
C GLU A 361 -24.18 6.80 -47.61
N GLU A 362 -23.44 6.70 -48.72
CA GLU A 362 -21.98 6.71 -48.73
C GLU A 362 -21.41 8.02 -48.15
N GLN A 363 -22.01 9.16 -48.49
CA GLN A 363 -21.62 10.46 -47.94
C GLN A 363 -21.88 10.55 -46.43
N LYS A 364 -22.98 9.98 -45.95
CA LYS A 364 -23.31 9.95 -44.53
C LYS A 364 -22.34 9.07 -43.73
N PHE A 365 -22.02 7.87 -44.23
CA PHE A 365 -21.07 6.97 -43.58
C PHE A 365 -19.64 7.52 -43.60
N THR A 366 -19.21 8.19 -44.67
CA THR A 366 -17.88 8.84 -44.71
C THR A 366 -17.78 10.00 -43.73
N GLN A 367 -18.88 10.73 -43.49
CA GLN A 367 -18.93 11.82 -42.51
C GLN A 367 -18.97 11.30 -41.06
N GLU A 368 -19.75 10.26 -40.75
CA GLU A 368 -19.72 9.58 -39.45
C GLU A 368 -18.35 8.93 -39.16
N SER A 369 -17.72 8.32 -40.17
CA SER A 369 -16.39 7.71 -40.04
C SER A 369 -15.28 8.74 -39.75
N GLY A 370 -15.45 10.01 -40.16
CA GLY A 370 -14.47 11.07 -39.92
C GLY A 370 -14.38 11.52 -38.45
N GLU A 371 -15.52 11.62 -37.76
CA GLU A 371 -15.57 11.99 -36.34
C GLU A 371 -15.22 10.78 -35.44
N ASP A 372 -15.72 9.58 -35.77
CA ASP A 372 -15.39 8.36 -35.05
C ASP A 372 -13.92 7.97 -35.22
N ALA A 373 -13.30 8.16 -36.39
CA ALA A 373 -11.88 7.89 -36.57
C ALA A 373 -10.98 8.80 -35.71
N GLN A 374 -11.38 10.04 -35.45
CA GLN A 374 -10.64 10.92 -34.55
C GLN A 374 -10.78 10.50 -33.09
N GLN A 375 -11.98 10.11 -32.66
CA GLN A 375 -12.21 9.58 -31.31
C GLN A 375 -11.46 8.26 -31.10
N HIS A 376 -11.52 7.34 -32.07
CA HIS A 376 -10.83 6.06 -32.03
C HIS A 376 -9.31 6.24 -32.01
N LYS A 377 -8.78 7.25 -32.71
CA LYS A 377 -7.36 7.62 -32.68
C LYS A 377 -6.93 8.24 -31.34
N GLN A 378 -7.81 9.01 -30.69
CA GLN A 378 -7.54 9.54 -29.34
C GLN A 378 -7.53 8.42 -28.30
N ILE A 379 -8.50 7.50 -28.36
CA ILE A 379 -8.58 6.35 -27.46
C ILE A 379 -7.37 5.42 -27.63
N LEU A 380 -6.95 5.14 -28.87
CA LEU A 380 -5.75 4.35 -29.14
C LEU A 380 -4.51 5.00 -28.54
N LYS A 381 -4.36 6.31 -28.66
CA LYS A 381 -3.22 7.04 -28.09
C LYS A 381 -3.24 7.06 -26.56
N GLU A 382 -4.43 7.12 -25.96
CA GLU A 382 -4.59 7.02 -24.51
C GLU A 382 -4.28 5.62 -23.99
N LEU A 383 -4.72 4.57 -24.70
CA LEU A 383 -4.39 3.18 -24.40
C LEU A 383 -2.89 2.90 -24.56
N GLU A 384 -2.26 3.45 -25.59
CA GLU A 384 -0.82 3.35 -25.81
C GLU A 384 -0.02 4.02 -24.68
N ASN A 385 -0.45 5.20 -24.22
CA ASN A 385 0.14 5.86 -23.06
C ASN A 385 -0.06 5.08 -21.76
N LYS A 386 -1.25 4.52 -21.53
CA LYS A 386 -1.53 3.66 -20.37
C LYS A 386 -0.68 2.40 -20.40
N LEU A 387 -0.52 1.78 -21.57
CA LEU A 387 0.32 0.61 -21.74
C LEU A 387 1.79 0.94 -21.41
N ALA A 388 2.33 2.03 -21.98
CA ALA A 388 3.70 2.47 -21.70
C ALA A 388 3.94 2.77 -20.22
N LEU A 389 2.97 3.39 -19.52
CA LEU A 389 3.05 3.62 -18.08
C LEU A 389 3.06 2.31 -17.29
N THR A 390 2.15 1.38 -17.62
CA THR A 390 2.10 0.08 -16.94
C THR A 390 3.35 -0.76 -17.19
N GLU A 391 3.93 -0.67 -18.39
CA GLU A 391 5.16 -1.36 -18.75
C GLU A 391 6.37 -0.79 -18.00
N SER A 392 6.46 0.54 -17.88
CA SER A 392 7.48 1.19 -17.05
C SER A 392 7.36 0.81 -15.57
N MET A 393 6.14 0.74 -15.04
CA MET A 393 5.93 0.30 -13.65
C MET A 393 6.28 -1.18 -13.46
N ALA A 394 5.92 -2.04 -14.42
CA ALA A 394 6.29 -3.47 -14.39
C ALA A 394 7.81 -3.64 -14.39
N GLU A 395 8.53 -2.91 -15.25
CA GLU A 395 10.01 -2.92 -15.30
C GLU A 395 10.62 -2.48 -13.96
N LYS A 396 10.07 -1.44 -13.31
CA LYS A 396 10.52 -1.02 -11.96
C LYS A 396 10.29 -2.10 -10.92
N TYR A 397 9.14 -2.77 -10.93
CA TYR A 397 8.85 -3.87 -10.00
C TYR A 397 9.75 -5.09 -10.26
N GLU A 398 10.05 -5.39 -11.53
CA GLU A 398 10.96 -6.46 -11.91
C GLU A 398 12.39 -6.17 -11.41
N ASN A 399 12.90 -4.95 -11.62
CA ASN A 399 14.19 -4.52 -11.09
C ASN A 399 14.23 -4.62 -9.56
N ARG A 400 13.18 -4.19 -8.87
CA ARG A 400 13.08 -4.31 -7.40
C ARG A 400 13.07 -5.76 -6.95
N CYS A 401 12.39 -6.65 -7.66
CA CYS A 401 12.40 -8.08 -7.37
C CYS A 401 13.79 -8.69 -7.57
N GLN A 402 14.49 -8.32 -8.65
CA GLN A 402 15.87 -8.76 -8.89
C GLN A 402 16.82 -8.28 -7.79
N ASP A 403 16.70 -7.03 -7.34
CA ASP A 403 17.51 -6.51 -6.24
C ASP A 403 17.22 -7.22 -4.92
N LEU A 404 15.94 -7.45 -4.59
CA LEU A 404 15.56 -8.24 -3.41
C LEU A 404 16.09 -9.68 -3.51
N GLN A 405 16.03 -10.31 -4.67
CA GLN A 405 16.57 -11.65 -4.89
C GLN A 405 18.09 -11.70 -4.69
N ARG A 406 18.84 -10.69 -5.18
CA ARG A 406 20.27 -10.55 -4.88
C ARG A 406 20.55 -10.40 -3.39
N THR A 407 19.72 -9.63 -2.66
CA THR A 407 19.88 -9.50 -1.21
C THR A 407 19.62 -10.81 -0.48
N ILE A 408 18.59 -11.57 -0.88
CA ILE A 408 18.28 -12.90 -0.33
C ILE A 408 19.42 -13.88 -0.61
N GLU A 409 19.99 -13.85 -1.81
CA GLU A 409 21.10 -14.72 -2.19
C GLU A 409 22.39 -14.37 -1.42
N GLY A 410 22.64 -13.08 -1.19
CA GLY A 410 23.70 -12.61 -0.28
C GLY A 410 23.47 -13.05 1.17
N LEU A 411 22.23 -12.96 1.67
CA LEU A 411 21.87 -13.45 3.01
C LEU A 411 22.07 -14.96 3.11
N LYS A 412 21.64 -15.73 2.11
CA LYS A 412 21.86 -17.18 2.03
C LYS A 412 23.35 -17.54 2.15
N GLN A 413 24.22 -16.86 1.41
CA GLN A 413 25.67 -17.08 1.48
C GLN A 413 26.26 -16.69 2.85
N SER A 414 25.81 -15.58 3.43
CA SER A 414 26.26 -15.14 4.76
C SER A 414 25.82 -16.10 5.88
N ILE A 415 24.60 -16.62 5.82
CA ILE A 415 24.08 -17.62 6.75
C ILE A 415 24.85 -18.93 6.59
N GLN A 416 25.13 -19.36 5.35
CA GLN A 416 25.98 -20.53 5.08
C GLN A 416 27.37 -20.38 5.71
N SER A 417 27.98 -19.20 5.53
CA SER A 417 29.28 -18.89 6.12
C SER A 417 29.26 -18.86 7.65
N LEU A 418 28.14 -18.47 8.26
CA LEU A 418 27.97 -18.47 9.73
C LEU A 418 27.80 -19.87 10.28
N ILE A 419 27.04 -20.73 9.58
CA ILE A 419 26.88 -22.15 9.95
C ILE A 419 28.24 -22.85 9.92
N GLU A 420 29.02 -22.65 8.85
CA GLU A 420 30.37 -23.21 8.73
C GLU A 420 31.31 -22.73 9.86
N LYS A 421 31.17 -21.48 10.31
CA LYS A 421 32.00 -20.92 11.40
C LYS A 421 31.61 -21.38 12.80
N ILE A 422 30.33 -21.66 13.01
CA ILE A 422 29.78 -22.08 14.31
C ILE A 422 29.89 -23.62 14.47
N ASP A 423 30.27 -24.34 13.41
CA ASP A 423 30.45 -25.80 13.38
C ASP A 423 29.20 -26.54 13.91
N ILE A 424 28.03 -26.13 13.43
CA ILE A 424 26.75 -26.75 13.76
C ILE A 424 26.73 -28.15 13.12
N LYS A 425 26.94 -29.19 13.93
CA LYS A 425 27.00 -30.58 13.46
C LYS A 425 25.68 -31.03 12.81
N GLU A 426 25.81 -31.75 11.71
CA GLU A 426 24.80 -32.17 10.72
C GLU A 426 23.60 -32.99 11.26
N GLU A 427 23.53 -33.35 12.54
CA GLU A 427 22.51 -34.27 13.06
C GLU A 427 21.10 -33.66 13.19
N ASN A 428 20.95 -32.33 13.15
CA ASN A 428 19.66 -31.64 13.35
C ASN A 428 19.11 -30.92 12.11
N VAL A 429 19.72 -31.13 10.93
CA VAL A 429 19.31 -30.41 9.72
C VAL A 429 19.16 -31.39 8.55
N SER A 430 17.90 -31.60 8.13
CA SER A 430 17.55 -32.56 7.08
C SER A 430 17.99 -32.14 5.67
N ASP A 431 18.33 -30.87 5.44
CA ASP A 431 18.78 -30.36 4.15
C ASP A 431 20.08 -29.57 4.31
N ILE A 432 21.07 -29.80 3.44
CA ILE A 432 22.36 -29.08 3.46
C ILE A 432 22.22 -27.72 2.73
N THR A 433 21.16 -27.54 1.95
CA THR A 433 20.93 -26.34 1.14
C THR A 433 19.98 -25.37 1.83
N ILE A 434 20.47 -24.16 2.11
CA ILE A 434 19.64 -23.09 2.65
C ILE A 434 18.64 -22.65 1.57
N THR A 435 17.36 -22.88 1.80
CA THR A 435 16.25 -22.38 0.99
C THR A 435 15.57 -21.22 1.69
N GLU A 436 14.78 -20.41 0.98
CA GLU A 436 14.04 -19.27 1.58
C GLU A 436 13.13 -19.71 2.73
N SER A 437 12.54 -20.91 2.63
CA SER A 437 11.70 -21.49 3.68
C SER A 437 12.50 -21.96 4.90
N ASN A 438 13.74 -22.43 4.69
CA ASN A 438 14.57 -22.96 5.77
C ASN A 438 15.47 -21.90 6.40
N MET A 439 15.66 -20.73 5.76
CA MET A 439 16.53 -19.64 6.22
C MET A 439 16.23 -19.18 7.65
N LEU A 440 14.94 -19.07 8.02
CA LEU A 440 14.53 -18.71 9.37
C LEU A 440 14.88 -19.79 10.40
N ASN A 441 14.75 -21.08 10.02
CA ASN A 441 15.10 -22.18 10.90
C ASN A 441 16.61 -22.20 11.19
N TYR A 442 17.44 -21.96 10.16
CA TYR A 442 18.89 -21.81 10.36
C TYR A 442 19.26 -20.61 11.21
N LEU A 443 18.62 -19.46 11.03
CA LEU A 443 18.85 -18.28 11.88
C LEU A 443 18.48 -18.54 13.33
N SER A 444 17.37 -19.26 13.57
CA SER A 444 16.97 -19.67 14.93
C SER A 444 17.98 -20.63 15.57
N LEU A 445 18.52 -21.58 14.80
CA LEU A 445 19.60 -22.46 15.27
C LEU A 445 20.88 -21.67 15.57
N ILE A 446 21.29 -20.77 14.67
CA ILE A 446 22.44 -19.88 14.87
C ILE A 446 22.26 -19.06 16.16
N GLU A 447 21.07 -18.51 16.40
CA GLU A 447 20.76 -17.76 17.63
C GLU A 447 20.89 -18.65 18.87
N GLN A 448 20.33 -19.86 18.85
CA GLN A 448 20.41 -20.80 19.97
C GLN A 448 21.85 -21.18 20.31
N TYR A 449 22.65 -21.54 19.30
CA TYR A 449 24.07 -21.87 19.50
C TYR A 449 24.88 -20.65 19.94
N SER A 450 24.65 -19.48 19.36
CA SER A 450 25.30 -18.23 19.76
C SER A 450 25.01 -17.90 21.23
N ASN A 451 23.76 -18.05 21.67
CA ASN A 451 23.38 -17.86 23.07
C ASN A 451 24.06 -18.88 24.00
N SER A 452 24.18 -20.14 23.58
CA SER A 452 24.91 -21.17 24.34
C SER A 452 26.39 -20.81 24.49
N TYR A 453 27.06 -20.35 23.44
CA TYR A 453 28.45 -19.91 23.52
C TYR A 453 28.63 -18.67 24.41
N ILE A 454 27.67 -17.74 24.38
CA ILE A 454 27.66 -16.56 25.26
C ILE A 454 27.49 -16.99 26.72
N GLU A 455 26.64 -17.97 27.00
CA GLU A 455 26.44 -18.53 28.34
C GLU A 455 27.71 -19.23 28.85
N GLU A 456 28.32 -20.09 28.05
CA GLU A 456 29.59 -20.75 28.39
C GLU A 456 30.73 -19.73 28.61
N TYR A 457 30.81 -18.70 27.77
CA TYR A 457 31.78 -17.62 27.94
C TYR A 457 31.51 -16.79 29.21
N ALA A 458 30.24 -16.52 29.54
CA ALA A 458 29.85 -15.81 30.75
C ALA A 458 30.19 -16.63 32.01
N GLU A 459 29.99 -17.94 31.97
CA GLU A 459 30.42 -18.86 33.02
C GLU A 459 31.95 -18.87 33.17
N MET A 460 32.69 -19.02 32.07
CA MET A 460 34.16 -18.97 32.10
C MET A 460 34.68 -17.64 32.66
N LYS A 461 34.06 -16.52 32.28
CA LYS A 461 34.37 -15.19 32.83
C LYS A 461 34.07 -15.11 34.33
N LYS A 462 32.99 -15.73 34.80
CA LYS A 462 32.63 -15.82 36.23
C LYS A 462 33.63 -16.69 37.02
N TYR A 463 34.13 -17.77 36.42
CA TYR A 463 35.23 -18.58 36.98
C TYR A 463 36.54 -17.78 37.05
N LEU A 464 36.90 -17.01 36.02
CA LEU A 464 38.05 -16.12 36.07
C LEU A 464 37.89 -15.00 37.11
N SER A 465 36.68 -14.47 37.26
CA SER A 465 36.34 -13.41 38.24
C SER A 465 36.33 -13.89 39.68
N SER A 466 36.08 -15.19 39.92
CA SER A 466 36.08 -15.79 41.26
C SER A 466 37.47 -16.18 41.77
N ASN A 467 38.47 -16.29 40.89
CA ASN A 467 39.87 -16.46 41.26
C ASN A 467 40.59 -15.13 41.62
N THR A 468 39.94 -13.99 41.44
CA THR A 468 40.40 -12.69 41.93
C THR A 468 39.65 -12.31 43.21
N ILE A 469 40.34 -12.49 44.33
CA ILE A 469 39.85 -12.26 45.69
C ILE A 469 39.51 -10.77 45.94
N ALA A 470 38.34 -10.61 46.58
CA ALA A 470 37.90 -9.53 47.49
C ALA A 470 37.79 -8.09 46.96
N VAL A 471 36.58 -7.54 46.96
CA VAL A 471 36.04 -6.70 48.06
C VAL A 471 34.63 -6.20 47.69
N SER A 472 33.70 -6.38 48.64
CA SER A 472 32.45 -5.62 48.88
C SER A 472 31.15 -5.87 48.09
N ASN A 473 30.10 -6.09 48.90
CA ASN A 473 28.69 -5.68 48.77
C ASN A 473 27.64 -6.63 48.18
N VAL A 474 27.21 -7.59 49.02
CA VAL A 474 25.87 -7.77 49.66
C VAL A 474 24.56 -7.68 48.84
N ASP A 475 24.51 -7.25 47.58
CA ASP A 475 23.21 -7.08 46.87
C ASP A 475 22.64 -8.35 46.22
N SER A 476 23.24 -9.52 46.41
CA SER A 476 22.90 -10.72 45.62
C SER A 476 21.96 -11.73 46.29
N MET A 477 21.52 -11.51 47.53
CA MET A 477 20.77 -12.53 48.31
C MET A 477 19.24 -12.43 48.23
N ILE A 478 18.68 -11.38 47.61
CA ILE A 478 17.23 -11.15 47.47
C ILE A 478 16.64 -11.65 46.13
N SER A 479 17.41 -12.36 45.29
CA SER A 479 16.92 -12.81 43.98
C SER A 479 16.58 -14.30 43.87
N LEU A 480 16.67 -15.09 44.95
CA LEU A 480 16.69 -16.56 44.86
C LEU A 480 15.41 -17.28 45.34
N LEU A 481 14.36 -16.58 45.77
CA LEU A 481 13.12 -17.27 46.16
C LEU A 481 11.86 -16.52 45.71
N GLY A 482 11.35 -16.89 44.54
CA GLY A 482 9.97 -16.62 44.16
C GLY A 482 9.73 -15.46 43.19
N THR A 483 10.38 -15.49 42.03
CA THR A 483 9.83 -14.99 40.76
C THR A 483 10.70 -15.60 39.65
N GLY A 484 10.11 -16.28 38.67
CA GLY A 484 10.80 -16.51 37.40
C GLY A 484 11.31 -15.17 36.83
N PRO A 485 12.30 -15.15 35.94
CA PRO A 485 12.85 -13.90 35.42
C PRO A 485 11.70 -13.09 34.81
N LYS A 486 11.25 -12.07 35.55
CA LYS A 486 10.47 -10.99 34.99
C LYS A 486 11.44 -10.32 34.04
N SER A 487 11.15 -10.44 32.75
CA SER A 487 11.64 -9.59 31.69
C SER A 487 12.06 -8.23 32.26
N LYS A 488 13.33 -7.84 32.03
CA LYS A 488 13.74 -6.46 32.20
C LYS A 488 12.94 -5.59 31.22
N MET A 489 11.73 -5.20 31.62
CA MET A 489 11.21 -3.86 31.38
C MET A 489 11.92 -2.93 32.35
N GLN A 490 13.25 -2.86 32.24
CA GLN A 490 13.95 -1.64 32.59
C GLN A 490 13.82 -0.81 31.34
N GLN A 491 12.94 0.18 31.42
CA GLN A 491 12.79 1.28 30.48
C GLN A 491 14.07 2.13 30.52
N ASP A 492 15.21 1.53 30.17
CA ASP A 492 16.18 2.27 29.39
C ASP A 492 15.51 2.38 28.03
N TYR A 493 14.97 3.56 27.77
CA TYR A 493 14.40 3.92 26.49
C TYR A 493 15.41 3.54 25.42
N ILE A 494 15.19 2.39 24.78
CA ILE A 494 15.82 2.06 23.53
C ILE A 494 15.40 3.20 22.62
N HIS A 495 16.34 4.09 22.33
CA HIS A 495 16.23 5.09 21.28
C HIS A 495 16.27 4.31 19.97
N VAL A 496 15.19 3.56 19.71
CA VAL A 496 14.88 3.05 18.38
C VAL A 496 14.64 4.31 17.58
N ASN A 497 15.64 4.69 16.79
CA ASN A 497 15.39 5.62 15.70
C ASN A 497 14.20 5.03 14.94
N PRO A 498 13.05 5.71 14.90
CA PRO A 498 11.98 5.27 14.03
C PRO A 498 12.58 5.11 12.63
N PRO A 499 12.24 4.04 11.89
CA PRO A 499 12.66 3.88 10.51
C PRO A 499 12.46 5.22 9.80
N LYS A 500 13.49 5.68 9.07
CA LYS A 500 13.40 6.91 8.28
C LYS A 500 12.10 6.82 7.48
N LEU A 501 11.19 7.74 7.76
CA LEU A 501 9.88 7.83 7.12
C LEU A 501 10.02 8.42 5.69
N ASP A 502 11.13 8.11 5.02
CA ASP A 502 11.41 8.44 3.62
C ASP A 502 11.31 7.18 2.73
N ASP A 503 11.41 5.96 3.29
CA ASP A 503 11.42 4.71 2.50
C ASP A 503 10.04 4.05 2.35
N TYR A 504 8.97 4.71 2.79
CA TYR A 504 7.58 4.29 2.59
C TYR A 504 6.66 5.44 2.14
N ASN A 505 7.19 6.42 1.40
CA ASN A 505 6.36 7.21 0.50
C ASN A 505 6.28 6.46 -0.83
N SER A 506 5.32 5.53 -0.93
CA SER A 506 4.71 5.24 -2.22
C SER A 506 3.91 6.48 -2.60
N ASP A 507 4.53 7.33 -3.40
CA ASP A 507 4.01 8.54 -3.99
C ASP A 507 2.99 8.17 -5.09
N ASP A 508 1.90 7.53 -4.67
CA ASP A 508 0.67 7.35 -5.45
C ASP A 508 -0.41 8.19 -4.75
N ASP A 509 -0.31 9.51 -4.86
CA ASP A 509 -1.41 10.46 -4.69
C ASP A 509 -0.96 11.82 -5.26
N ASP A 510 -1.16 12.01 -6.56
CA ASP A 510 -1.26 13.34 -7.16
C ASP A 510 -2.52 14.02 -6.57
N ASP A 511 -2.39 14.71 -5.44
CA ASP A 511 -3.32 15.77 -5.05
C ASP A 511 -2.51 16.98 -4.55
N ASP A 512 -2.31 17.94 -5.47
CA ASP A 512 -1.74 19.25 -5.21
C ASP A 512 -2.60 20.03 -4.20
N GLY A 513 -2.30 19.88 -2.91
CA GLY A 513 -2.93 20.70 -1.87
C GLY A 513 -2.59 20.28 -0.45
N ASP A 514 -1.89 21.17 0.27
CA ASP A 514 -1.84 21.21 1.74
C ASP A 514 -0.78 20.38 2.48
N GLU A 515 0.48 20.57 2.08
CA GLU A 515 1.67 20.07 2.78
C GLU A 515 2.08 20.92 4.03
N GLU A 516 1.14 21.47 4.80
CA GLU A 516 1.47 22.43 5.89
C GLU A 516 0.93 22.08 7.30
N THR A 517 0.60 20.81 7.59
CA THR A 517 0.01 20.44 8.90
C THR A 517 0.73 19.35 9.69
N ARG A 518 2.04 19.11 9.48
CA ARG A 518 2.82 18.24 10.39
C ARG A 518 3.69 19.04 11.37
N PRO A 519 3.60 18.78 12.69
CA PRO A 519 4.46 19.44 13.67
C PRO A 519 5.93 19.04 13.45
N LEU A 520 6.78 20.04 13.23
CA LEU A 520 8.21 19.91 12.95
C LEU A 520 8.93 19.18 14.08
N THR A 521 9.80 18.24 13.72
CA THR A 521 10.67 17.55 14.69
C THR A 521 11.76 18.49 15.22
N LEU A 522 12.30 18.19 16.41
CA LEU A 522 13.28 19.06 17.07
C LEU A 522 14.59 19.21 16.26
N GLU A 523 14.92 18.19 15.47
CA GLU A 523 16.06 18.18 14.55
C GLU A 523 15.78 18.98 13.28
N GLU A 524 14.58 18.90 12.69
CA GLU A 524 14.14 19.77 11.60
C GLU A 524 14.05 21.23 12.06
N LEU A 525 13.60 21.49 13.28
CA LEU A 525 13.54 22.84 13.84
C LEU A 525 14.95 23.39 14.07
N LYS A 526 15.90 22.55 14.50
CA LYS A 526 17.33 22.90 14.60
C LYS A 526 17.96 23.14 13.22
N MET A 527 17.65 22.34 12.21
CA MET A 527 18.14 22.52 10.84
C MET A 527 17.51 23.73 10.14
N LYS A 528 16.21 23.96 10.33
CA LYS A 528 15.49 25.12 9.80
C LYS A 528 15.92 26.41 10.50
N THR A 529 16.21 26.37 11.80
CA THR A 529 16.81 27.52 12.52
C THR A 529 18.26 27.75 12.10
N LEU A 530 19.07 26.70 11.90
CA LEU A 530 20.45 26.81 11.44
C LEU A 530 20.54 27.32 9.99
N ASN A 531 19.67 26.84 9.10
CA ASN A 531 19.51 27.37 7.73
C ASN A 531 18.98 28.80 7.72
N ARG A 532 18.08 29.18 8.64
CA ARG A 532 17.61 30.56 8.79
C ARG A 532 18.70 31.47 9.36
N LEU A 533 19.56 30.96 10.24
CA LEU A 533 20.74 31.67 10.77
C LEU A 533 21.80 31.86 9.67
N GLN A 534 22.06 30.84 8.85
CA GLN A 534 22.98 30.91 7.72
C GLN A 534 22.45 31.84 6.61
N LYS A 535 21.14 31.80 6.30
CA LYS A 535 20.50 32.77 5.39
C LYS A 535 20.51 34.20 5.95
N LYS A 536 20.35 34.40 7.27
CA LYS A 536 20.53 35.72 7.91
C LYS A 536 22.00 36.17 7.88
N GLY A 537 22.95 35.26 8.06
CA GLY A 537 24.40 35.55 7.96
C GLY A 537 24.81 35.97 6.54
N GLN A 538 24.26 35.34 5.50
CA GLN A 538 24.50 35.74 4.10
C GLN A 538 23.71 36.99 3.67
N GLY A 539 22.56 37.25 4.30
CA GLY A 539 21.75 38.46 4.08
C GLY A 539 22.46 39.74 4.54
N ILE A 540 23.19 39.69 5.66
CA ILE A 540 23.93 40.85 6.21
C ILE A 540 25.12 41.24 5.31
N VAL A 541 25.71 40.29 4.57
CA VAL A 541 26.82 40.58 3.63
C VAL A 541 26.31 41.21 2.32
N LYS A 542 25.09 40.86 1.87
CA LYS A 542 24.51 41.42 0.63
C LYS A 542 23.89 42.81 0.81
N THR A 543 23.37 43.16 2.00
CA THR A 543 22.83 44.50 2.26
C THR A 543 23.91 45.59 2.37
N ASN A 544 25.14 45.23 2.75
CA ASN A 544 26.26 46.19 2.78
C ASN A 544 26.88 46.48 1.39
N LYS A 545 26.62 45.67 0.36
CA LYS A 545 27.12 45.94 -1.02
C LYS A 545 26.19 46.84 -1.84
N ARG A 546 24.90 46.94 -1.49
CA ARG A 546 23.92 47.73 -2.26
C ARG A 546 23.83 49.22 -1.89
N ARG A 547 24.47 49.67 -0.80
CA ARG A 547 24.52 51.10 -0.41
C ARG A 547 25.72 51.89 -0.95
N LYS A 548 26.60 51.30 -1.78
CA LYS A 548 27.79 51.98 -2.33
C LYS A 548 27.72 52.40 -3.81
N ASN A 549 26.67 52.07 -4.55
CA ASN A 549 26.54 52.47 -5.97
C ASN A 549 25.31 53.34 -6.22
N SER A 550 25.34 54.56 -5.71
CA SER A 550 24.55 55.68 -6.24
C SER A 550 25.28 56.99 -5.94
N GLY A 551 26.37 57.23 -6.68
CA GLY A 551 27.00 58.53 -6.81
C GLY A 551 26.49 59.22 -8.09
N PRO A 552 26.30 60.56 -8.09
CA PRO A 552 25.60 61.25 -9.16
C PRO A 552 26.51 61.47 -10.37
N LYS A 553 25.99 61.26 -11.58
CA LYS A 553 26.59 61.84 -12.79
C LYS A 553 26.15 63.30 -12.89
N LYS A 554 27.14 64.19 -12.87
CA LYS A 554 27.18 65.33 -13.80
C LYS A 554 27.61 64.80 -15.17
#